data_AF-A0A7J2J7B0-F1
#
_entry.id   AF-A0A7J2J7B0-F1
#
_cell.length_a   1.000
_cell.length_b   1.000
_cell.length_c   1.000
_cell.angle_alpha   90.00
_cell.angle_beta   90.00
_cell.angle_gamma   90.00
#
_symmetry.space_group_name_H-M   'P 1'
#
loop_
_entity.id
_entity.type
_entity.pdbx_description
1 polymer ?
#
loop_
_entity_poly.entity_id
_entity_poly.type
_entity_poly.pdbx_seq_one_letter_code
_entity_poly.pdbx_strand_id
1 'polypeptide(L)'
;MRLLHERSAELKTVDIALISVLSAMWIVLHLYFGPLGFQLLHLPIFCDISAFLTLIIAVWIIGKFGGASAIGIIGSLIVMGIRSAPFQLGFLASAIIFDVLCLAVRHKPLKGALNALGLSIFTIISAYIAGVIIGVFFMTGSTYWALTFWGGWHAVGGLLSVIIALPIIGALEKAGVRTLKGET
;
A
#
# COMPACT_ATOMS: atom_id res chain seq x y z
N MET A 1 18.48 -8.69 19.31
CA MET A 1 19.29 -7.91 18.34
C MET A 1 19.85 -8.69 17.15
N ARG A 2 19.80 -10.04 17.12
CA ARG A 2 20.29 -10.86 15.97
C ARG A 2 19.40 -10.85 14.72
N LEU A 3 18.18 -10.29 14.80
CA LEU A 3 17.20 -10.23 13.70
C LEU A 3 17.42 -9.08 12.70
N LEU A 4 18.31 -8.14 13.02
CA LEU A 4 18.55 -6.94 12.19
C LEU A 4 19.81 -7.04 11.32
N HIS A 5 20.67 -8.04 11.56
CA HIS A 5 21.98 -8.11 10.87
C HIS A 5 21.92 -8.73 9.47
N GLU A 6 20.81 -9.39 9.09
CA GLU A 6 20.65 -10.00 7.76
C GLU A 6 19.72 -9.21 6.80
N ARG A 7 19.14 -8.07 7.20
CA ARG A 7 17.82 -7.66 6.66
C ARG A 7 17.71 -6.36 5.86
N SER A 8 18.80 -5.74 5.42
CA SER A 8 18.74 -4.70 4.38
C SER A 8 19.49 -5.17 3.15
N ALA A 9 18.85 -6.00 2.33
CA ALA A 9 19.36 -6.22 0.98
C ALA A 9 19.33 -4.87 0.26
N GLU A 10 20.50 -4.34 -0.12
CA GLU A 10 20.63 -3.05 -0.78
C GLU A 10 19.70 -2.95 -2.00
N LEU A 11 19.07 -1.79 -2.19
CA LEU A 11 18.25 -1.53 -3.37
C LEU A 11 19.14 -1.47 -4.59
N LYS A 12 18.82 -2.27 -5.61
CA LYS A 12 19.50 -2.27 -6.91
C LYS A 12 18.86 -1.21 -7.82
N THR A 13 19.52 -0.86 -8.91
CA THR A 13 18.97 0.08 -9.93
C THR A 13 17.58 -0.33 -10.41
N VAL A 14 17.33 -1.62 -10.61
CA VAL A 14 16.00 -2.13 -10.98
C VAL A 14 14.95 -1.86 -9.90
N ASP A 15 15.32 -1.93 -8.61
CA ASP A 15 14.41 -1.62 -7.51
C ASP A 15 14.04 -0.13 -7.51
N ILE A 16 15.02 0.75 -7.77
CA ILE A 16 14.79 2.20 -7.88
C ILE A 16 13.87 2.52 -9.08
N ALA A 17 14.08 1.84 -10.21
CA ALA A 17 13.20 1.98 -11.38
C ALA A 17 11.76 1.53 -11.07
N LEU A 18 11.60 0.40 -10.38
CA LEU A 18 10.29 -0.10 -9.95
C LEU A 18 9.62 0.84 -8.94
N ILE A 19 10.36 1.39 -7.98
CA ILE A 19 9.86 2.42 -7.06
C ILE A 19 9.32 3.60 -7.86
N SER A 20 10.05 4.08 -8.86
CA SER A 20 9.64 5.23 -9.68
C SER A 20 8.34 4.94 -10.46
N VAL A 21 8.24 3.78 -11.12
CA VAL A 21 7.05 3.37 -11.88
C VAL A 21 5.84 3.20 -10.96
N LEU A 22 6.02 2.55 -9.81
CA LEU A 22 4.92 2.30 -8.86
C LEU A 22 4.51 3.58 -8.12
N SER A 23 5.44 4.51 -7.87
CA SER A 23 5.08 5.87 -7.42
C SER A 23 4.23 6.59 -8.46
N ALA A 24 4.57 6.51 -9.75
CA ALA A 24 3.73 7.09 -10.81
C ALA A 24 2.34 6.45 -10.84
N MET A 25 2.25 5.12 -10.71
CA MET A 25 0.98 4.40 -10.59
C MET A 25 0.16 4.89 -9.37
N TRP A 26 0.78 5.00 -8.20
CA TRP A 26 0.13 5.54 -6.99
C TRP A 26 -0.47 6.92 -7.26
N ILE A 27 0.32 7.82 -7.86
CA ILE A 27 -0.07 9.21 -8.13
C ILE A 27 -1.26 9.24 -9.08
N VAL A 28 -1.19 8.55 -10.21
CA VAL A 28 -2.27 8.51 -11.20
C VAL A 28 -3.54 7.94 -10.58
N LEU A 29 -3.45 6.82 -9.84
CA LEU A 29 -4.62 6.24 -9.19
C LEU A 29 -5.22 7.18 -8.15
N HIS A 30 -4.41 7.86 -7.33
CA HIS A 30 -4.93 8.80 -6.33
C HIS A 30 -5.45 10.11 -6.90
N LEU A 31 -4.94 10.58 -8.04
CA LEU A 31 -5.44 11.79 -8.68
C LEU A 31 -6.76 11.57 -9.40
N TYR A 32 -6.95 10.39 -10.03
CA TYR A 32 -8.06 10.14 -10.93
C TYR A 32 -9.04 9.09 -10.43
N PHE A 33 -8.56 7.97 -9.87
CA PHE A 33 -9.42 6.86 -9.44
C PHE A 33 -9.91 7.03 -8.00
N GLY A 34 -9.02 7.36 -7.07
CA GLY A 34 -9.34 7.55 -5.65
C GLY A 34 -10.54 8.48 -5.38
N PRO A 35 -10.60 9.68 -6.00
CA PRO A 35 -11.71 10.62 -5.79
C PRO A 35 -13.08 10.08 -6.23
N LEU A 36 -13.11 9.16 -7.20
CA LEU A 36 -14.37 8.57 -7.68
C LEU A 36 -15.10 7.80 -6.57
N GLY A 37 -14.39 7.23 -5.59
CA GLY A 37 -15.01 6.54 -4.47
C GLY A 37 -15.94 7.45 -3.67
N PHE A 38 -15.47 8.66 -3.35
CA PHE A 38 -16.29 9.65 -2.68
C PHE A 38 -17.35 10.26 -3.60
N GLN A 39 -17.00 10.55 -4.86
CA GLN A 39 -17.92 11.19 -5.79
C GLN A 39 -19.11 10.29 -6.18
N LEU A 40 -18.91 8.98 -6.26
CA LEU A 40 -19.93 8.03 -6.68
C LEU A 40 -20.62 7.33 -5.51
N LEU A 41 -19.86 6.96 -4.47
CA LEU A 41 -20.35 6.10 -3.39
C LEU A 41 -20.35 6.78 -2.02
N HIS A 42 -19.78 7.98 -1.91
CA HIS A 42 -19.53 8.68 -0.64
C HIS A 42 -18.68 7.85 0.35
N LEU A 43 -17.78 7.00 -0.17
CA LEU A 43 -16.96 6.08 0.62
C LEU A 43 -15.46 6.13 0.23
N PRO A 44 -14.53 5.89 1.17
CA PRO A 44 -13.07 5.92 0.91
C PRO A 44 -12.50 4.71 0.15
N ILE A 45 -13.34 3.80 -0.34
CA ILE A 45 -12.88 2.48 -0.84
C ILE A 45 -11.86 2.60 -1.98
N PHE A 46 -12.04 3.54 -2.91
CA PHE A 46 -11.17 3.64 -4.08
C PHE A 46 -9.80 4.26 -3.77
N CYS A 47 -9.68 5.12 -2.75
CA CYS A 47 -8.36 5.58 -2.32
C CYS A 47 -7.56 4.45 -1.64
N ASP A 48 -8.23 3.56 -0.89
CA ASP A 48 -7.56 2.37 -0.34
C ASP A 48 -7.11 1.41 -1.44
N ILE A 49 -7.97 1.14 -2.43
CA ILE A 49 -7.59 0.35 -3.61
C ILE A 49 -6.40 0.98 -4.33
N SER A 50 -6.41 2.30 -4.54
CA SER A 50 -5.30 3.01 -5.18
C SER A 50 -3.98 2.83 -4.44
N ALA A 51 -4.01 2.93 -3.11
CA ALA A 51 -2.85 2.79 -2.25
C ALA A 51 -2.36 1.33 -2.21
N PHE A 52 -3.20 0.43 -1.70
CA PHE A 52 -2.78 -0.90 -1.33
C PHE A 52 -2.63 -1.84 -2.53
N LEU A 53 -3.33 -1.63 -3.65
CA LEU A 53 -2.99 -2.33 -4.89
C LEU A 53 -1.52 -2.08 -5.26
N THR A 54 -1.12 -0.81 -5.23
CA THR A 54 0.24 -0.40 -5.55
C THR A 54 1.26 -0.99 -4.58
N LEU A 55 1.00 -0.95 -3.27
CA LEU A 55 1.92 -1.48 -2.25
C LEU A 55 2.02 -3.01 -2.26
N ILE A 56 0.92 -3.72 -2.51
CA ILE A 56 0.92 -5.18 -2.61
C ILE A 56 1.77 -5.61 -3.81
N ILE A 57 1.60 -4.97 -4.97
CA ILE A 57 2.46 -5.20 -6.14
C ILE A 57 3.91 -4.85 -5.81
N ALA A 58 4.15 -3.72 -5.12
CA ALA A 58 5.48 -3.29 -4.71
C ALA A 58 6.19 -4.34 -3.86
N VAL A 59 5.55 -4.84 -2.80
CA VAL A 59 6.18 -5.85 -1.94
C VAL A 59 6.36 -7.17 -2.68
N TRP A 60 5.43 -7.56 -3.56
CA TRP A 60 5.58 -8.75 -4.39
C TRP A 60 6.78 -8.67 -5.33
N ILE A 61 6.93 -7.57 -6.07
CA ILE A 61 7.98 -7.42 -7.09
C ILE A 61 9.32 -6.97 -6.49
N ILE A 62 9.33 -6.01 -5.56
CA ILE A 62 10.54 -5.49 -4.95
C ILE A 62 11.08 -6.48 -3.90
N GLY A 63 10.21 -7.06 -3.07
CA GLY A 63 10.60 -8.08 -2.09
C GLY A 63 11.62 -7.63 -1.05
N LYS A 64 11.77 -6.32 -0.83
CA LYS A 64 12.73 -5.71 0.09
C LYS A 64 12.07 -4.62 0.93
N PHE A 65 12.53 -4.49 2.17
CA PHE A 65 12.12 -3.40 3.05
C PHE A 65 12.54 -2.04 2.51
N GLY A 66 11.68 -1.03 2.68
CA GLY A 66 11.87 0.33 2.22
C GLY A 66 11.25 0.62 0.86
N GLY A 67 11.02 -0.40 0.02
CA GLY A 67 10.43 -0.21 -1.32
C GLY A 67 9.00 0.33 -1.25
N ALA A 68 8.13 -0.33 -0.47
CA ALA A 68 6.75 0.09 -0.29
C ALA A 68 6.65 1.44 0.45
N SER A 69 7.49 1.65 1.47
CA SER A 69 7.58 2.94 2.18
C SER A 69 7.95 4.07 1.23
N ALA A 70 8.99 3.90 0.41
CA ALA A 70 9.42 4.92 -0.56
C ALA A 70 8.32 5.27 -1.54
N ILE A 71 7.61 4.26 -2.07
CA ILE A 71 6.49 4.47 -3.00
C ILE A 71 5.38 5.30 -2.35
N GLY A 72 4.96 4.91 -1.14
CA GLY A 72 3.92 5.62 -0.40
C GLY A 72 4.31 7.04 -0.02
N ILE A 73 5.56 7.28 0.40
CA ILE A 73 6.09 8.61 0.72
C ILE A 73 6.06 9.50 -0.53
N ILE A 74 6.70 9.06 -1.62
CA ILE A 74 6.80 9.84 -2.86
C ILE A 74 5.40 10.11 -3.41
N GLY A 75 4.56 9.07 -3.51
CA GLY A 75 3.22 9.18 -4.07
C GLY A 75 2.32 10.11 -3.25
N SER A 76 2.32 9.96 -1.93
CA SER A 76 1.50 10.80 -1.05
C SER A 76 1.94 12.26 -1.06
N LEU A 77 3.25 12.54 -1.03
CA LEU A 77 3.77 13.92 -1.07
C LEU A 77 3.45 14.62 -2.39
N ILE A 78 3.59 13.93 -3.53
CA ILE A 78 3.28 14.50 -4.84
C ILE A 78 1.76 14.73 -4.99
N VAL A 79 0.92 13.77 -4.63
CA VAL A 79 -0.54 13.93 -4.67
C VAL A 79 -0.97 15.07 -3.75
N MET A 80 -0.42 15.15 -2.54
CA MET A 80 -0.67 16.24 -1.60
C MET A 80 -0.28 17.59 -2.20
N GLY A 81 0.89 17.70 -2.84
CA GLY A 81 1.34 18.92 -3.50
C GLY A 81 0.46 19.35 -4.67
N ILE A 82 0.00 18.41 -5.50
CA ILE A 82 -0.86 18.69 -6.67
C ILE A 82 -2.28 19.07 -6.24
N ARG A 83 -2.85 18.38 -5.24
CA ARG A 83 -4.26 18.54 -4.85
C ARG A 83 -4.47 19.38 -3.61
N SER A 84 -3.40 19.85 -2.97
CA SER A 84 -3.45 20.46 -1.63
C SER A 84 -4.24 19.58 -0.63
N ALA A 85 -3.95 18.27 -0.65
CA ALA A 85 -4.74 17.24 0.04
C ALA A 85 -3.97 16.66 1.24
N PRO A 86 -4.03 17.30 2.44
CA PRO A 86 -3.19 16.91 3.59
C PRO A 86 -3.54 15.54 4.18
N PHE A 87 -4.75 15.03 3.93
CA PHE A 87 -5.16 13.68 4.34
C PHE A 87 -4.27 12.56 3.73
N GLN A 88 -3.50 12.86 2.67
CA GLN A 88 -2.50 11.94 2.13
C GLN A 88 -1.44 11.51 3.17
N LEU A 89 -1.23 12.29 4.23
CA LEU A 89 -0.35 11.92 5.34
C LEU A 89 -0.77 10.63 6.05
N GLY A 90 -2.08 10.32 6.07
CA GLY A 90 -2.56 9.04 6.61
C GLY A 90 -2.13 7.86 5.75
N PHE A 91 -2.21 7.99 4.41
CA PHE A 91 -1.74 6.95 3.49
C PHE A 91 -0.23 6.80 3.53
N LEU A 92 0.52 7.90 3.62
CA LEU A 92 1.96 7.89 3.82
C LEU A 92 2.34 7.08 5.07
N ALA A 93 1.73 7.40 6.21
CA ALA A 93 1.98 6.69 7.47
C ALA A 93 1.64 5.19 7.33
N SER A 94 0.51 4.86 6.70
CA SER A 94 0.12 3.47 6.48
C SER A 94 1.05 2.70 5.55
N ALA A 95 1.67 3.35 4.57
CA ALA A 95 2.63 2.69 3.68
C ALA A 95 3.89 2.26 4.44
N ILE A 96 4.36 3.09 5.36
CA ILE A 96 5.48 2.77 6.26
C ILE A 96 5.08 1.61 7.17
N ILE A 97 3.90 1.68 7.80
CA ILE A 97 3.39 0.62 8.69
C ILE A 97 3.27 -0.70 7.94
N PHE A 98 2.70 -0.68 6.74
CA PHE A 98 2.56 -1.85 5.87
C PHE A 98 3.91 -2.50 5.56
N ASP A 99 4.90 -1.70 5.16
CA ASP A 99 6.24 -2.18 4.83
C ASP A 99 6.96 -2.78 6.05
N VAL A 100 6.79 -2.16 7.22
CA VAL A 100 7.28 -2.69 8.51
C VAL A 100 6.61 -4.02 8.85
N LEU A 101 5.29 -4.13 8.72
CA LEU A 101 4.57 -5.37 8.99
C LEU A 101 5.01 -6.49 8.03
N CYS A 102 5.30 -6.17 6.77
CA CYS A 102 5.82 -7.12 5.79
C CYS A 102 7.18 -7.76 6.18
N LEU A 103 7.92 -7.19 7.13
CA LEU A 103 9.11 -7.84 7.71
C LEU A 103 8.75 -9.19 8.36
N ALA A 104 7.55 -9.36 8.90
CA ALA A 104 7.10 -10.61 9.51
C ALA A 104 7.03 -11.77 8.51
N VAL A 105 6.66 -11.47 7.25
CA VAL A 105 6.66 -12.44 6.12
C VAL A 105 7.92 -12.35 5.27
N ARG A 106 8.96 -11.67 5.76
CA ARG A 106 10.26 -11.47 5.09
C ARG A 106 10.13 -10.88 3.69
N HIS A 107 9.13 -10.04 3.46
CA HIS A 107 8.81 -9.46 2.14
C HIS A 107 8.64 -10.51 1.03
N LYS A 108 8.19 -11.72 1.38
CA LYS A 108 7.87 -12.79 0.41
C LYS A 108 6.38 -13.12 0.50
N PRO A 109 5.49 -12.19 0.11
CA PRO A 109 4.07 -12.24 0.46
C PRO A 109 3.34 -13.42 -0.15
N LEU A 110 3.80 -13.96 -1.28
CA LEU A 110 3.14 -15.09 -1.95
C LEU A 110 3.86 -16.43 -1.79
N LYS A 111 4.88 -16.51 -0.92
CA LYS A 111 5.59 -17.76 -0.63
C LYS A 111 4.79 -18.62 0.37
N GLY A 112 3.69 -19.21 -0.10
CA GLY A 112 2.80 -20.07 0.68
C GLY A 112 1.61 -19.35 1.33
N ALA A 113 0.60 -20.12 1.73
CA ALA A 113 -0.68 -19.61 2.20
C ALA A 113 -0.57 -18.72 3.46
N LEU A 114 0.34 -19.05 4.38
CA LEU A 114 0.53 -18.27 5.61
C LEU A 114 1.06 -16.86 5.33
N ASN A 115 1.99 -16.72 4.38
CA ASN A 115 2.52 -15.41 4.00
C ASN A 115 1.45 -14.59 3.27
N ALA A 116 0.64 -15.24 2.43
CA ALA A 116 -0.46 -14.57 1.73
C ALA A 116 -1.54 -14.10 2.71
N LEU A 117 -1.87 -14.92 3.71
CA LEU A 117 -2.76 -14.52 4.81
C LEU A 117 -2.18 -13.37 5.61
N GLY A 118 -0.88 -13.42 5.93
CA GLY A 118 -0.16 -12.34 6.60
C GLY A 118 -0.24 -11.03 5.81
N LEU A 119 0.02 -11.06 4.51
CA LEU A 119 -0.13 -9.91 3.62
C LEU A 119 -1.55 -9.31 3.70
N SER A 120 -2.58 -10.15 3.66
CA SER A 120 -3.98 -9.70 3.76
C SER A 120 -4.22 -8.97 5.08
N ILE A 121 -3.80 -9.57 6.20
CA ILE A 121 -3.95 -8.98 7.53
C ILE A 121 -3.20 -7.66 7.63
N PHE A 122 -1.96 -7.59 7.14
CA PHE A 122 -1.15 -6.37 7.19
C PHE A 122 -1.76 -5.25 6.35
N THR A 123 -2.34 -5.59 5.20
CA THR A 123 -3.06 -4.65 4.34
C THR A 123 -4.26 -4.06 5.08
N ILE A 124 -5.10 -4.92 5.67
CA ILE A 124 -6.31 -4.49 6.42
C ILE A 124 -5.93 -3.60 7.61
N ILE A 125 -4.94 -4.00 8.41
CA ILE A 125 -4.46 -3.23 9.56
C ILE A 125 -3.93 -1.86 9.11
N SER A 126 -3.12 -1.83 8.04
CA SER A 126 -2.52 -0.59 7.56
C SER A 126 -3.58 0.35 7.00
N ALA A 127 -4.55 -0.17 6.24
CA ALA A 127 -5.67 0.62 5.72
C ALA A 127 -6.53 1.17 6.86
N TYR A 128 -6.87 0.33 7.85
CA TYR A 128 -7.56 0.77 9.06
C TYR A 128 -6.84 1.95 9.72
N ILE A 129 -5.53 1.85 9.92
CA ILE A 129 -4.73 2.92 10.54
C ILE A 129 -4.71 4.18 9.66
N ALA A 130 -4.62 4.04 8.33
CA ALA A 130 -4.75 5.18 7.42
C ALA A 130 -6.07 5.90 7.65
N GLY A 131 -7.17 5.14 7.70
CA GLY A 131 -8.50 5.63 7.99
C GLY A 131 -8.55 6.35 9.33
N VAL A 132 -8.09 5.72 10.42
CA VAL A 132 -8.09 6.36 11.74
C VAL A 132 -7.32 7.67 11.75
N ILE A 133 -6.12 7.72 11.17
CA ILE A 133 -5.33 8.96 11.08
C ILE A 133 -6.09 10.03 10.29
N ILE A 134 -6.66 9.66 9.13
CA ILE A 134 -7.45 10.57 8.29
C ILE A 134 -8.67 11.10 9.05
N GLY A 135 -9.42 10.20 9.67
CA GLY A 135 -10.65 10.49 10.38
C GLY A 135 -10.43 11.39 11.59
N VAL A 136 -9.35 11.19 12.35
CA VAL A 136 -9.05 11.96 13.56
C VAL A 136 -8.50 13.35 13.25
N PHE A 137 -7.58 13.46 12.28
CA PHE A 137 -6.84 14.69 12.08
C PHE A 137 -7.36 15.56 10.92
N PHE A 138 -8.08 14.98 9.96
CA PHE A 138 -8.43 15.67 8.72
C PHE A 138 -9.93 15.65 8.39
N MET A 139 -10.74 14.89 9.12
CA MET A 139 -12.19 14.87 8.96
C MET A 139 -12.88 15.55 10.15
N THR A 140 -14.14 15.97 9.96
CA THR A 140 -14.93 16.65 11.00
C THR A 140 -15.66 15.69 11.96
N GLY A 141 -15.42 14.38 11.82
CA GLY A 141 -16.05 13.36 12.65
C GLY A 141 -15.43 13.26 14.04
N SER A 142 -16.13 12.62 14.98
CA SER A 142 -15.57 12.35 16.31
C SER A 142 -14.50 11.26 16.26
N THR A 143 -13.61 11.21 17.25
CA THR A 143 -12.62 10.13 17.40
C THR A 143 -13.28 8.75 17.42
N TYR A 144 -14.44 8.61 18.07
CA TYR A 144 -15.19 7.36 18.08
C TYR A 144 -15.64 6.96 16.67
N TRP A 145 -16.18 7.90 15.89
CA TRP A 145 -16.55 7.66 14.50
C TRP A 145 -15.32 7.30 13.64
N ALA A 146 -14.18 7.96 13.86
CA ALA A 146 -12.94 7.67 13.16
C ALA A 146 -12.45 6.24 13.41
N LEU A 147 -12.52 5.78 14.68
CA LEU A 147 -12.09 4.45 15.10
C LEU A 147 -13.03 3.32 14.67
N THR A 148 -14.33 3.58 14.60
CA THR A 148 -15.34 2.53 14.37
C THR A 148 -15.82 2.50 12.93
N PHE A 149 -16.31 3.62 12.40
CA PHE A 149 -16.95 3.68 11.10
C PHE A 149 -15.93 3.98 10.00
N TRP A 150 -15.17 5.06 10.15
CA TRP A 150 -14.27 5.52 9.10
C TRP A 150 -13.08 4.58 8.90
N GLY A 151 -12.36 4.25 9.96
CA GLY A 151 -11.32 3.22 9.94
C GLY A 151 -11.86 1.87 9.47
N GLY A 152 -13.08 1.52 9.84
CA GLY A 152 -13.76 0.30 9.38
C GLY A 152 -13.94 0.26 7.86
N TRP A 153 -14.37 1.35 7.23
CA TRP A 153 -14.47 1.42 5.77
C TRP A 153 -13.13 1.33 5.07
N HIS A 154 -12.09 1.94 5.64
CA HIS A 154 -10.75 1.79 5.10
C HIS A 154 -10.24 0.35 5.22
N ALA A 155 -10.55 -0.36 6.31
CA ALA A 155 -10.24 -1.79 6.44
C ALA A 155 -10.91 -2.63 5.33
N VAL A 156 -12.17 -2.34 4.99
CA VAL A 156 -12.87 -2.96 3.87
C VAL A 156 -12.20 -2.64 2.53
N GLY A 157 -11.81 -1.38 2.31
CA GLY A 157 -11.05 -0.98 1.13
C GLY A 157 -9.71 -1.72 1.01
N GLY A 158 -8.99 -1.88 2.11
CA GLY A 158 -7.77 -2.67 2.20
C GLY A 158 -7.99 -4.14 1.82
N LEU A 159 -9.05 -4.77 2.33
CA LEU A 159 -9.41 -6.16 1.96
C LEU A 159 -9.72 -6.28 0.47
N LEU A 160 -10.51 -5.36 -0.09
CA LEU A 160 -10.82 -5.35 -1.53
C LEU A 160 -9.55 -5.18 -2.38
N SER A 161 -8.59 -4.39 -1.92
CA SER A 161 -7.30 -4.22 -2.58
C SER A 161 -6.56 -5.55 -2.73
N VAL A 162 -6.60 -6.42 -1.72
CA VAL A 162 -6.00 -7.76 -1.79
C VAL A 162 -6.71 -8.62 -2.84
N ILE A 163 -8.06 -8.63 -2.82
CA ILE A 163 -8.88 -9.41 -3.75
C ILE A 163 -8.57 -9.01 -5.21
N ILE A 164 -8.34 -7.73 -5.46
CA ILE A 164 -8.02 -7.19 -6.79
C ILE A 164 -6.56 -7.43 -7.16
N ALA A 165 -5.63 -7.25 -6.21
CA ALA A 165 -4.20 -7.34 -6.47
C ALA A 165 -3.74 -8.76 -6.79
N LEU A 166 -4.30 -9.79 -6.14
CA LEU A 166 -3.85 -11.17 -6.33
C LEU A 166 -4.04 -11.69 -7.77
N PRO A 167 -5.21 -11.53 -8.42
CA PRO A 167 -5.36 -11.86 -9.84
C PRO A 167 -4.42 -11.08 -10.76
N ILE A 168 -4.20 -9.79 -10.48
CA ILE A 168 -3.29 -8.94 -11.27
C ILE A 168 -1.86 -9.47 -11.16
N ILE A 169 -1.40 -9.80 -9.95
CA ILE A 169 -0.08 -10.42 -9.76
C ILE A 169 0.01 -11.74 -10.52
N GLY A 170 -1.02 -12.59 -10.45
CA GLY A 170 -1.04 -13.84 -11.22
C GLY A 170 -0.92 -13.62 -12.73
N ALA A 171 -1.52 -12.56 -13.27
CA ALA A 171 -1.36 -12.17 -14.67
C ALA A 171 0.05 -11.66 -14.98
N LEU A 172 0.63 -10.83 -14.10
CA LEU A 172 2.00 -10.31 -14.24
C LEU A 172 3.06 -11.42 -14.15
N GLU A 173 2.84 -12.43 -13.29
CA GLU A 173 3.69 -13.62 -13.20
C GLU A 173 3.68 -14.42 -14.50
N LYS A 174 2.49 -14.64 -15.08
CA LYS A 174 2.34 -15.31 -16.39
C LYS A 174 2.97 -14.50 -17.52
N ALA A 175 2.96 -13.18 -17.43
CA ALA A 175 3.63 -12.29 -18.38
C ALA A 175 5.16 -12.19 -18.17
N GLY A 176 5.71 -12.90 -17.18
CA GLY A 176 7.15 -12.95 -16.93
C GLY A 176 7.72 -11.68 -16.29
N VAL A 177 6.90 -10.78 -15.72
CA VAL A 177 7.37 -9.50 -15.15
C VAL A 177 8.42 -9.70 -14.05
N ARG A 178 8.34 -10.79 -13.29
CA ARG A 178 9.30 -11.08 -12.22
C ARG A 178 10.70 -11.44 -12.73
N THR A 179 10.82 -11.87 -13.99
CA THR A 179 12.12 -12.17 -14.62
C THR A 179 13.00 -10.93 -14.78
N LEU A 180 12.42 -9.72 -14.73
CA LEU A 180 13.15 -8.44 -14.75
C LEU A 180 14.18 -8.33 -13.62
N LYS A 181 14.07 -9.14 -12.56
CA LYS A 181 15.02 -9.17 -11.44
C LYS A 181 16.15 -10.18 -11.58
N GLY A 182 16.14 -11.02 -12.62
CA GLY A 182 17.11 -12.11 -12.76
C GLY A 182 16.98 -13.20 -11.68
N GLU A 183 15.84 -13.24 -10.98
CA GLU A 183 15.52 -14.28 -9.99
C GLU A 183 14.63 -15.33 -10.68
N THR A 184 15.26 -16.40 -11.17
CA THR A 184 14.59 -17.68 -11.48
C THR A 184 14.96 -18.70 -10.44
#